data_AF-A0A2W4M7H8-F1
#
_entry.id   AF-A0A2W4M7H8-F1
#
_cell.length_a   1.000
_cell.length_b   1.000
_cell.length_c   1.000
_cell.angle_alpha   90.00
_cell.angle_beta   90.00
_cell.angle_gamma   90.00
#
_symmetry.space_group_name_H-M   'P 1'
#
loop_
_entity.id
_entity.type
_entity.pdbx_description
1 polymer ?
#
loop_
_entity_poly.entity_id
_entity_poly.type
_entity_poly.pdbx_seq_one_letter_code
_entity_poly.pdbx_strand_id
1 'polypeptide(L)' 'MHKRLKSALKQLRSDARRNRDQLLAAAVEAFARDPAASLEGIARAAGVGIGTLYRHYPTRDALIEAVFRTAT' A
#
# COMPACT_ATOMS: atom_id res chain seq x y z
N MET A 1 30.24 -13.47 -2.52
CA MET A 1 28.87 -13.65 -3.06
C MET A 1 27.74 -13.24 -2.09
N HIS A 2 27.89 -13.37 -0.76
CA HIS A 2 26.80 -13.12 0.21
C HIS A 2 26.33 -11.67 0.42
N LYS A 3 27.15 -10.65 0.11
CA LYS A 3 26.82 -9.23 0.41
C LYS A 3 25.75 -8.63 -0.52
N ARG A 4 25.70 -9.06 -1.78
CA ARG A 4 24.75 -8.55 -2.80
C ARG A 4 23.31 -8.98 -2.55
N LEU A 5 23.09 -10.24 -2.13
CA LEU A 5 21.75 -10.76 -1.82
C LEU A 5 21.16 -10.09 -0.58
N LYS A 6 21.94 -9.89 0.49
CA LYS A 6 21.47 -9.17 1.70
C LYS A 6 21.04 -7.73 1.38
N SER A 7 21.80 -7.02 0.53
CA SER A 7 21.47 -5.64 0.15
C SER A 7 20.17 -5.58 -0.69
N ALA A 8 20.02 -6.48 -1.66
CA ALA A 8 18.81 -6.57 -2.47
C ALA A 8 17.56 -6.91 -1.63
N LEU A 9 17.67 -7.86 -0.69
CA LEU A 9 16.59 -8.18 0.24
C LEU A 9 16.22 -7.00 1.14
N LYS A 10 17.20 -6.18 1.56
CA LYS A 10 16.95 -4.97 2.35
C LYS A 10 16.22 -3.91 1.52
N GLN A 11 16.60 -3.71 0.26
CA GLN A 11 15.91 -2.80 -0.65
C GLN A 11 14.47 -3.24 -0.90
N LEU A 12 14.23 -4.51 -1.24
CA LEU A 12 12.87 -5.03 -1.45
C LEU A 12 11.94 -4.82 -0.24
N ARG A 13 12.47 -5.00 0.98
CA ARG A 13 11.71 -4.72 2.22
C ARG A 13 11.43 -3.23 2.39
N SER A 14 12.38 -2.38 2.01
CA SER A 14 12.21 -0.93 2.02
C SER A 14 11.12 -0.51 1.03
N ASP A 15 11.14 -1.06 -0.18
CA ASP A 15 10.16 -0.78 -1.23
C ASP A 15 8.76 -1.26 -0.82
N ALA A 16 8.65 -2.46 -0.25
CA ALA A 16 7.38 -2.98 0.26
C ALA A 16 6.78 -2.11 1.38
N ARG A 17 7.61 -1.56 2.27
CA ARG A 17 7.15 -0.61 3.31
C ARG A 17 6.69 0.70 2.67
N ARG A 18 7.49 1.28 1.79
CA ARG A 18 7.16 2.54 1.12
C ARG A 18 5.87 2.43 0.31
N ASN A 19 5.69 1.34 -0.42
CA ASN A 19 4.46 1.08 -1.19
C ASN A 19 3.24 0.98 -0.27
N ARG A 20 3.37 0.29 0.86
CA ARG A 20 2.32 0.20 1.87
C ARG A 20 1.94 1.59 2.41
N ASP A 21 2.94 2.40 2.77
CA ASP A 21 2.71 3.73 3.34
C ASP A 21 2.02 4.66 2.32
N GLN A 22 2.45 4.61 1.04
CA GLN A 22 1.80 5.35 -0.04
C GLN A 22 0.36 4.90 -0.29
N LEU A 23 0.10 3.58 -0.24
CA LEU A 23 -1.26 3.05 -0.35
C LEU A 23 -2.17 3.54 0.78
N LEU A 24 -1.68 3.54 2.02
CA LEU A 24 -2.46 4.00 3.17
C LEU A 24 -2.76 5.50 3.09
N ALA A 25 -1.78 6.32 2.76
CA ALA A 25 -1.98 7.76 2.59
C ALA A 25 -3.01 8.06 1.47
N ALA A 26 -2.87 7.41 0.31
CA ALA A 26 -3.83 7.57 -0.79
C ALA A 26 -5.23 7.07 -0.42
N ALA A 27 -5.34 5.97 0.34
CA ALA A 27 -6.61 5.41 0.76
C ALA A 27 -7.35 6.30 1.76
N VAL A 28 -6.65 6.89 2.74
CA VAL A 28 -7.22 7.89 3.67
C VAL A 28 -7.86 9.02 2.88
N GLU A 29 -7.09 9.61 1.97
CA GLU A 29 -7.51 10.74 1.15
C GLU A 29 -8.68 10.39 0.21
N ALA A 30 -8.66 9.20 -0.40
CA ALA A 30 -9.71 8.74 -1.30
C ALA A 30 -11.02 8.47 -0.54
N PHE A 31 -10.97 7.72 0.55
CA PHE A 31 -12.17 7.37 1.33
C PHE A 31 -12.77 8.56 2.06
N ALA A 32 -11.96 9.56 2.46
CA ALA A 32 -12.46 10.81 3.02
C ALA A 32 -13.28 11.63 2.01
N ARG A 33 -12.93 11.56 0.72
CA ARG A 33 -13.66 12.24 -0.37
C ARG A 33 -14.84 11.43 -0.89
N ASP A 34 -14.66 10.13 -1.05
CA ASP A 34 -15.67 9.22 -1.57
C ASP A 34 -15.57 7.85 -0.86
N PRO A 35 -16.52 7.51 0.02
CA PRO A 35 -16.59 6.20 0.65
C PRO A 35 -16.75 5.03 -0.31
N ALA A 36 -17.04 5.25 -1.59
CA ALA A 36 -17.13 4.25 -2.66
C ALA A 36 -15.90 4.23 -3.59
N ALA A 37 -14.83 4.97 -3.27
CA ALA A 37 -13.63 5.06 -4.09
C ALA A 37 -13.09 3.67 -4.48
N SER A 38 -12.67 3.54 -5.74
CA SER A 38 -12.20 2.29 -6.33
C SER A 38 -10.77 1.97 -5.88
N LEU A 39 -10.47 0.69 -5.66
CA LEU A 39 -9.12 0.23 -5.29
C LEU A 39 -8.09 0.53 -6.39
N GLU A 40 -8.50 0.47 -7.66
CA GLU A 40 -7.64 0.82 -8.79
C GLU A 40 -7.27 2.31 -8.79
N GLY A 41 -8.23 3.19 -8.50
CA GLY A 41 -7.99 4.62 -8.36
C GLY A 41 -7.03 4.92 -7.20
N ILE A 42 -7.19 4.24 -6.07
CA ILE A 42 -6.31 4.36 -4.91
C ILE A 42 -4.88 3.89 -5.24
N ALA A 43 -4.74 2.73 -5.88
CA ALA A 43 -3.43 2.21 -6.29
C ALA A 43 -2.71 3.20 -7.23
N ARG A 44 -3.45 3.73 -8.22
CA ARG A 44 -2.94 4.76 -9.14
C ARG A 44 -2.51 6.03 -8.41
N ALA A 45 -3.33 6.53 -7.47
CA ALA A 45 -2.99 7.72 -6.68
C ALA A 45 -1.75 7.50 -5.79
N ALA A 46 -1.55 6.28 -5.30
CA ALA A 46 -0.36 5.90 -4.55
C ALA A 46 0.90 5.74 -5.44
N GLY A 47 0.76 5.70 -6.77
CA GLY A 47 1.86 5.38 -7.68
C GLY A 47 2.26 3.90 -7.64
N VAL A 48 1.35 3.02 -7.21
CA VAL A 48 1.60 1.60 -6.98
C VAL A 48 0.71 0.76 -7.90
N GLY A 49 1.23 -0.36 -8.42
CA GLY A 49 0.43 -1.28 -9.24
C GLY A 49 -0.68 -1.95 -8.44
N ILE A 50 -1.84 -2.18 -9.06
CA ILE A 50 -3.01 -2.80 -8.41
C ILE A 50 -2.70 -4.21 -7.84
N GLY A 51 -1.83 -4.98 -8.50
CA GLY A 51 -1.38 -6.27 -7.97
C GLY A 51 -0.58 -6.13 -6.66
N THR A 52 0.17 -5.05 -6.48
CA THR A 52 0.86 -4.76 -5.21
C THR A 52 -0.12 -4.37 -4.12
N LEU A 53 -1.17 -3.60 -4.46
CA LEU A 53 -2.27 -3.33 -3.51
C LEU A 53 -2.88 -4.64 -3.03
N TYR A 54 -3.32 -5.53 -3.93
CA TYR A 54 -3.95 -6.79 -3.53
C TYR A 54 -3.01 -7.73 -2.75
N ARG A 55 -1.70 -7.67 -2.99
CA ARG A 55 -0.70 -8.41 -2.18
C ARG A 55 -0.62 -7.90 -0.74
N HIS A 56 -0.85 -6.61 -0.49
CA HIS A 56 -0.88 -6.04 0.86
C HIS A 56 -2.27 -6.11 1.49
N TYR A 57 -3.31 -5.91 0.69
CA TYR A 57 -4.69 -5.75 1.09
C TYR A 57 -5.58 -6.58 0.15
N PRO A 58 -5.80 -7.87 0.45
CA PRO A 58 -6.50 -8.77 -0.46
C PRO A 58 -7.97 -8.39 -0.67
N THR A 59 -8.55 -7.60 0.24
CA THR A 59 -9.92 -7.10 0.15
C THR A 59 -9.97 -5.60 0.42
N ARG A 60 -11.07 -4.97 -0.01
CA ARG A 60 -11.38 -3.57 0.32
C ARG A 60 -11.42 -3.37 1.84
N ASP A 61 -12.05 -4.28 2.56
CA ASP A 61 -12.16 -4.22 4.02
C ASP A 61 -10.79 -4.30 4.68
N ALA A 62 -9.86 -5.11 4.16
CA ALA A 62 -8.49 -5.18 4.68
C ALA A 62 -7.75 -3.84 4.54
N LEU A 63 -7.98 -3.11 3.43
CA LEU A 63 -7.42 -1.77 3.25
C LEU A 63 -8.06 -0.76 4.22
N ILE A 64 -9.39 -0.79 4.35
CA ILE A 64 -10.14 0.09 5.26
C ILE A 64 -9.69 -0.13 6.72
N GLU A 65 -9.61 -1.39 7.16
CA GLU A 65 -9.15 -1.75 8.50
C GLU A 65 -7.71 -1.29 8.74
N ALA A 66 -6.84 -1.41 7.75
CA ALA A 66 -5.46 -0.93 7.86
C ALA A 66 -5.37 0.61 7.95
N VAL A 67 -6.23 1.33 7.23
CA VAL A 67 -6.37 2.79 7.35
C VAL A 67 -6.77 3.17 8.78
N PHE A 68 -7.80 2.53 9.33
CA PHE A 68 -8.25 2.79 10.70
C PHE A 68 -7.18 2.52 11.76
N ARG A 69 -6.38 1.45 11.60
CA ARG A 69 -5.27 1.12 12.51
C ARG A 69 -4.08 2.06 12.45
N THR A 70 -3.96 2.85 11.38
CA THR A 70 -2.81 3.77 11.19
C THR A 70 -3.16 5.19 11.66
N ALA A 71 -4.46 5.53 11.74
CA ALA A 71 -4.95 6.84 12.16
C ALA A 71 -5.14 6.99 13.69
N THR A 72 -4.82 5.94 14.46
CA THR A 72 -4.83 5.92 15.94
C THR A 72 -3.41 5.88 16.49
#